data_AF-A0A2P8Q4X6-F1
#
_entry.id   AF-A0A2P8Q4X6-F1
#
_cell.length_a   1.000
_cell.length_b   1.000
_cell.length_c   1.000
_cell.angle_alpha   90.00
_cell.angle_beta   90.00
_cell.angle_gamma   90.00
#
_symmetry.space_group_name_H-M   'P 1'
#
loop_
_entity.id
_entity.type
_entity.pdbx_description
1 polymer ?
#
loop_
_entity_poly.entity_id
_entity_poly.type
_entity_poly.pdbx_seq_one_letter_code
_entity_poly.pdbx_strand_id
1 'polypeptide(L)'
;MQGAGAGMTQVSRTLLTEAQTMALAAIAATAATPRPSGETRDEHVARIVGGIWLQLHDPSIDTGGTWRLAWLGLTPDNANMACIVRNHDGSNQFAVVVRGTVDSPVDMMEDLDVGTLVPFTAAGSAAPVAVSAGAMAAFTEIANARGFIGGTPTEEAPEGEAPVGKVLVGKVPVGESGRPGPALPSRVTLREALAALLAAAPSTPRPVVHVTGHSLGGCVATMLAPYLQAQDWAPSEPQFGLVTFAAPTAGPLDFAQFVDGGPWTPFVTCTNYYDLVPRAWSDLALAKTWYPKGQGPVANTEVGILLDEIDLLRKGNVYVQPDAGTVALNQDYGNHDPGLVEKTTADYLGQVAHQHANSTYLDLLGGTPVLAGPVVTAVDPTFGTGDTPVLVHGTGFTPGSVLDFGTIPCADWSVDPSGTLISATAPAGVGIVDVRVTNDLGTSPAVPLGRFAYDGPAPLVVGGVEPPRSREGKQVTVRGSGFVADRTTVRFKDTAGTGVMVQSATELTVTVPSKGLMPETVDITVAVGVTASPTAPEDEFTYEDL
;
A
#
# COMPACT_ATOMS: atom_id res chain seq x y z
N MET A 1 -46.90 -19.91 -39.05
CA MET A 1 -46.78 -20.46 -37.69
C MET A 1 -45.42 -20.05 -37.15
N GLN A 2 -45.42 -19.23 -36.11
CA GLN A 2 -44.27 -18.90 -35.26
C GLN A 2 -43.61 -20.21 -34.78
N GLY A 3 -42.32 -20.33 -34.57
CA GLY A 3 -41.32 -19.34 -34.12
C GLY A 3 -40.55 -20.03 -32.99
N ALA A 4 -39.27 -20.28 -33.21
CA ALA A 4 -38.38 -21.03 -32.33
C ALA A 4 -38.26 -20.37 -30.93
N GLY A 5 -38.49 -21.17 -29.89
CA GLY A 5 -38.15 -20.82 -28.51
C GLY A 5 -36.76 -21.31 -28.17
N ALA A 6 -35.74 -20.49 -28.44
CA ALA A 6 -34.45 -20.64 -27.78
C ALA A 6 -34.55 -19.92 -26.43
N GLY A 7 -34.56 -20.69 -25.34
CA GLY A 7 -34.49 -20.15 -24.00
C GLY A 7 -33.20 -19.37 -23.82
N MET A 8 -33.31 -18.04 -23.68
CA MET A 8 -32.24 -17.24 -23.10
C MET A 8 -32.13 -17.64 -21.63
N THR A 9 -31.01 -18.27 -21.28
CA THR A 9 -30.56 -18.42 -19.91
C THR A 9 -30.48 -17.02 -19.31
N GLN A 10 -31.37 -16.71 -18.35
CA GLN A 10 -31.21 -15.57 -17.48
C GLN A 10 -29.86 -15.71 -16.78
N VAL A 11 -28.85 -14.95 -17.20
CA VAL A 11 -27.65 -14.78 -16.40
C VAL A 11 -28.12 -14.07 -15.14
N SER A 12 -28.26 -14.80 -14.04
CA SER A 12 -28.29 -14.23 -12.70
C SER A 12 -26.97 -13.47 -12.56
N ARG A 13 -27.00 -12.15 -12.78
CA ARG A 13 -25.78 -11.32 -12.73
C ARG A 13 -25.49 -11.03 -11.26
N THR A 14 -24.55 -11.81 -10.73
CA THR A 14 -24.10 -11.87 -9.35
C THR A 14 -23.55 -10.50 -8.89
N LEU A 15 -23.75 -10.17 -7.60
CA LEU A 15 -23.01 -9.11 -6.93
C LEU A 15 -21.50 -9.35 -7.08
N LEU A 16 -20.69 -8.29 -6.96
CA LEU A 16 -19.24 -8.43 -6.94
C LEU A 16 -18.82 -9.43 -5.86
N THR A 17 -17.88 -10.32 -6.19
CA THR A 17 -17.23 -11.17 -5.19
C THR A 17 -16.28 -10.34 -4.32
N GLU A 18 -15.87 -10.89 -3.19
CA GLU A 18 -14.87 -10.31 -2.30
C GLU A 18 -13.54 -10.11 -3.05
N ALA A 19 -13.10 -11.08 -3.85
CA ALA A 19 -11.88 -10.99 -4.67
C ALA A 19 -11.96 -9.84 -5.70
N GLN A 20 -13.08 -9.71 -6.42
CA GLN A 20 -13.28 -8.60 -7.37
C GLN A 20 -13.27 -7.24 -6.68
N THR A 21 -13.90 -7.15 -5.51
CA THR A 21 -13.98 -5.91 -4.74
C THR A 21 -12.63 -5.55 -4.12
N MET A 22 -11.84 -6.56 -3.70
CA MET A 22 -10.46 -6.37 -3.25
C MET A 22 -9.54 -5.95 -4.39
N ALA A 23 -9.71 -6.50 -5.59
CA ALA A 23 -8.93 -6.09 -6.77
C ALA A 23 -9.15 -4.60 -7.09
N LEU A 24 -10.40 -4.12 -7.01
CA LEU A 24 -10.70 -2.70 -7.14
C LEU A 24 -10.00 -1.85 -6.05
N ALA A 25 -10.01 -2.30 -4.80
CA ALA A 25 -9.30 -1.63 -3.70
C ALA A 25 -7.77 -1.60 -3.92
N ALA A 26 -7.18 -2.72 -4.36
CA ALA A 26 -5.76 -2.84 -4.63
C ALA A 26 -5.31 -1.96 -5.82
N ILE A 27 -6.11 -1.90 -6.90
CA ILE A 27 -5.83 -1.01 -8.04
C ILE A 27 -5.84 0.45 -7.60
N ALA A 28 -6.80 0.87 -6.78
CA ALA A 28 -6.86 2.24 -6.25
C ALA A 28 -5.69 2.57 -5.31
N ALA A 29 -4.99 1.58 -4.77
CA ALA A 29 -3.78 1.79 -3.99
C ALA A 29 -2.53 2.06 -4.82
N THR A 30 -2.55 1.73 -6.11
CA THR A 30 -1.42 2.01 -7.00
C THR A 30 -1.34 3.51 -7.32
N ALA A 31 -0.12 3.99 -7.53
CA ALA A 31 0.23 5.29 -8.12
C ALA A 31 0.13 6.55 -7.25
N ALA A 32 -0.27 6.46 -5.98
CA ALA A 32 -0.55 7.66 -5.20
C ALA A 32 0.66 8.31 -4.50
N THR A 33 1.84 7.69 -4.53
CA THR A 33 3.06 8.26 -3.94
C THR A 33 3.66 9.30 -4.91
N PRO A 34 3.75 10.58 -4.53
CA PRO A 34 4.29 11.62 -5.41
C PRO A 34 5.74 11.37 -5.79
N ARG A 35 6.15 11.90 -6.96
CA ARG A 35 7.55 11.86 -7.38
C ARG A 35 8.45 12.64 -6.40
N PRO A 36 9.60 12.10 -5.96
CA PRO A 36 10.54 12.78 -5.05
C PRO A 36 11.10 14.11 -5.56
N SER A 37 11.37 14.23 -6.86
CA SER A 37 11.77 15.50 -7.48
C SER A 37 10.63 16.51 -7.66
N GLY A 38 9.42 16.12 -7.23
CA GLY A 38 8.20 16.87 -7.41
C GLY A 38 7.51 16.54 -8.73
N GLU A 39 6.19 16.69 -8.72
CA GLU A 39 5.34 16.72 -9.89
C GLU A 39 4.20 17.69 -9.60
N THR A 40 3.65 18.31 -10.63
CA THR A 40 2.43 19.09 -10.48
C THR A 40 1.26 18.19 -10.11
N ARG A 41 0.23 18.74 -9.47
CA ARG A 41 -0.98 17.98 -9.12
C ARG A 41 -1.61 17.32 -10.35
N ASP A 42 -1.59 17.98 -11.51
CA ASP A 42 -2.14 17.45 -12.76
C ASP A 42 -1.30 16.28 -13.30
N GLU A 43 0.03 16.34 -13.19
CA GLU A 43 0.93 15.23 -13.53
C GLU A 43 0.71 14.02 -12.60
N HIS A 44 0.60 14.26 -11.30
CA HIS A 44 0.30 13.20 -10.33
C HIS A 44 -1.03 12.52 -10.63
N VAL A 45 -2.09 13.32 -10.85
CA VAL A 45 -3.41 12.80 -11.22
C VAL A 45 -3.33 12.00 -12.53
N ALA A 46 -2.63 12.49 -13.54
CA ALA A 46 -2.50 11.80 -14.82
C ALA A 46 -1.82 10.44 -14.66
N ARG A 47 -0.77 10.37 -13.84
CA ARG A 47 -0.06 9.13 -13.51
C ARG A 47 -0.97 8.12 -12.81
N ILE A 48 -1.74 8.57 -11.81
CA ILE A 48 -2.71 7.71 -11.13
C ILE A 48 -3.79 7.21 -12.08
N VAL A 49 -4.34 8.09 -12.93
CA VAL A 49 -5.32 7.70 -13.94
C VAL A 49 -4.73 6.66 -14.89
N GLY A 50 -3.47 6.82 -15.33
CA GLY A 50 -2.76 5.86 -16.17
C GLY A 50 -2.61 4.48 -15.52
N GLY A 51 -2.15 4.43 -14.27
CA GLY A 51 -1.98 3.18 -13.51
C GLY A 51 -3.30 2.44 -13.26
N ILE A 52 -4.35 3.17 -12.89
CA ILE A 52 -5.69 2.59 -12.72
C ILE A 52 -6.23 2.10 -14.06
N TRP A 53 -6.08 2.89 -15.13
CA TRP A 53 -6.53 2.51 -16.46
C TRP A 53 -5.87 1.22 -16.93
N LEU A 54 -4.54 1.12 -16.80
CA LEU A 54 -3.76 -0.04 -17.22
C LEU A 54 -4.30 -1.33 -16.60
N GLN A 55 -4.59 -1.30 -15.31
CA GLN A 55 -5.07 -2.48 -14.58
C GLN A 55 -6.55 -2.78 -14.84
N LEU A 56 -7.43 -1.77 -14.88
CA LEU A 56 -8.86 -2.00 -15.15
C LEU A 56 -9.15 -2.50 -16.58
N HIS A 57 -8.19 -2.35 -17.51
CA HIS A 57 -8.31 -2.86 -18.88
C HIS A 57 -7.66 -4.24 -19.06
N ASP A 58 -6.99 -4.77 -18.04
CA ASP A 58 -6.42 -6.11 -18.08
C ASP A 58 -7.54 -7.16 -17.91
N PRO A 59 -7.84 -7.98 -18.94
CA PRO A 59 -8.87 -9.00 -18.85
C PRO A 59 -8.45 -10.23 -18.01
N SER A 60 -7.17 -10.32 -17.63
CA SER A 60 -6.63 -11.47 -16.90
C SER A 60 -6.81 -11.38 -15.38
N ILE A 61 -7.08 -10.19 -14.85
CA ILE A 61 -7.34 -9.98 -13.41
C ILE A 61 -8.85 -10.04 -13.10
N ASP A 62 -9.21 -10.06 -11.81
CA ASP A 62 -10.60 -10.29 -11.37
C ASP A 62 -11.63 -9.26 -11.87
N THR A 63 -11.17 -8.06 -12.24
CA THR A 63 -12.03 -7.02 -12.84
C THR A 63 -12.44 -7.35 -14.28
N GLY A 64 -11.78 -8.30 -14.94
CA GLY A 64 -12.16 -8.83 -16.25
C GLY A 64 -12.12 -7.82 -17.40
N GLY A 65 -11.43 -6.69 -17.24
CA GLY A 65 -11.29 -5.68 -18.28
C GLY A 65 -12.56 -4.84 -18.56
N THR A 66 -13.63 -4.99 -17.78
CA THR A 66 -14.94 -4.34 -18.05
C THR A 66 -15.16 -3.03 -17.30
N TRP A 67 -14.27 -2.68 -16.38
CA TRP A 67 -14.43 -1.51 -15.52
C TRP A 67 -13.73 -0.28 -16.11
N ARG A 68 -14.31 0.90 -15.90
CA ARG A 68 -13.74 2.18 -16.36
C ARG A 68 -13.75 3.20 -15.23
N LEU A 69 -12.65 3.93 -15.09
CA LEU A 69 -12.56 5.08 -14.19
C LEU A 69 -13.49 6.19 -14.66
N ALA A 70 -14.38 6.64 -13.78
CA ALA A 70 -15.40 7.64 -14.06
C ALA A 70 -15.22 8.92 -13.23
N TRP A 71 -14.47 8.89 -12.13
CA TRP A 71 -14.11 10.06 -11.32
C TRP A 71 -12.93 9.74 -10.42
N LEU A 72 -12.05 10.71 -10.17
CA LEU A 72 -10.94 10.59 -9.24
C LEU A 72 -10.73 11.89 -8.47
N GLY A 73 -10.74 11.81 -7.15
CA GLY A 73 -10.48 12.92 -6.24
C GLY A 73 -9.27 12.63 -5.36
N LEU A 74 -8.33 13.58 -5.34
CA LEU A 74 -7.23 13.60 -4.38
C LEU A 74 -7.52 14.60 -3.28
N THR A 75 -7.09 14.27 -2.07
CA THR A 75 -7.02 15.21 -0.94
C THR A 75 -5.95 16.29 -1.18
N PRO A 76 -5.96 17.41 -0.43
CA PRO A 76 -5.06 18.54 -0.67
C PRO A 76 -3.56 18.19 -0.61
N ASP A 77 -3.17 17.30 0.29
CA ASP A 77 -1.81 16.79 0.48
C ASP A 77 -1.42 15.66 -0.49
N ASN A 78 -2.38 15.18 -1.30
CA ASN A 78 -2.27 14.02 -2.18
C ASN A 78 -2.04 12.69 -1.42
N ALA A 79 -2.30 12.64 -0.12
CA ALA A 79 -2.06 11.45 0.70
C ALA A 79 -3.23 10.47 0.69
N ASN A 80 -4.47 10.95 0.53
CA ASN A 80 -5.68 10.13 0.46
C ASN A 80 -6.42 10.32 -0.87
N MET A 81 -7.11 9.28 -1.35
CA MET A 81 -7.81 9.29 -2.64
C MET A 81 -9.16 8.60 -2.55
N ALA A 82 -10.13 9.08 -3.33
CA ALA A 82 -11.28 8.27 -3.71
C ALA A 82 -11.47 8.29 -5.23
N CYS A 83 -12.03 7.22 -5.76
CA CYS A 83 -12.43 7.14 -7.15
C CYS A 83 -13.80 6.49 -7.32
N ILE A 84 -14.46 6.80 -8.44
CA ILE A 84 -15.67 6.10 -8.89
C ILE A 84 -15.30 5.34 -10.15
N VAL A 85 -15.53 4.03 -10.16
CA VAL A 85 -15.40 3.18 -11.34
C VAL A 85 -16.77 2.62 -11.72
N ARG A 86 -16.99 2.39 -13.01
CA ARG A 86 -18.24 1.86 -13.55
C ARG A 86 -17.96 0.58 -14.34
N ASN A 87 -18.80 -0.43 -14.18
CA ASN A 87 -18.77 -1.64 -14.99
C ASN A 87 -19.55 -1.44 -16.31
N HIS A 88 -18.96 -1.85 -17.43
CA HIS A 88 -19.51 -1.72 -18.78
C HIS A 88 -20.05 -3.03 -19.38
N ASP A 89 -20.17 -4.10 -18.59
CA ASP A 89 -20.80 -5.38 -18.99
C ASP A 89 -22.35 -5.35 -19.02
N GLY A 90 -22.94 -4.20 -18.69
CA GLY A 90 -24.38 -3.99 -18.56
C GLY A 90 -24.99 -4.45 -17.23
N SER A 91 -24.18 -4.76 -16.22
CA SER A 91 -24.62 -5.04 -14.84
C SER A 91 -25.15 -3.81 -14.10
N ASN A 92 -24.84 -2.61 -14.59
CA ASN A 92 -25.15 -1.33 -13.97
C ASN A 92 -24.53 -1.17 -12.56
N GLN A 93 -23.35 -1.76 -12.37
CA GLN A 93 -22.59 -1.66 -11.13
C GLN A 93 -21.61 -0.48 -11.18
N PHE A 94 -21.46 0.15 -10.03
CA PHE A 94 -20.48 1.18 -9.73
C PHE A 94 -19.71 0.75 -8.49
N ALA A 95 -18.45 1.19 -8.38
CA ALA A 95 -17.73 1.12 -7.13
C ALA A 95 -17.16 2.50 -6.77
N VAL A 96 -17.41 2.90 -5.53
CA VAL A 96 -16.73 4.01 -4.86
C VAL A 96 -15.59 3.39 -4.06
N VAL A 97 -14.36 3.59 -4.53
CA VAL A 97 -13.18 2.99 -3.92
C VAL A 97 -12.42 4.08 -3.19
N VAL A 98 -12.15 3.86 -1.91
CA VAL A 98 -11.37 4.77 -1.06
C VAL A 98 -10.02 4.13 -0.76
N ARG A 99 -8.98 4.93 -0.88
CA ARG A 99 -7.62 4.60 -0.49
C ARG A 99 -7.13 5.60 0.56
N GLY A 100 -6.64 5.07 1.68
CA GLY A 100 -5.94 5.82 2.71
C GLY A 100 -4.42 5.91 2.47
N THR A 101 -3.67 6.41 3.45
CA THR A 101 -2.20 6.55 3.44
C THR A 101 -1.48 5.23 3.10
N VAL A 102 -0.33 5.30 2.41
CA VAL A 102 0.50 4.13 1.99
C VAL A 102 1.74 3.95 2.88
N ASP A 103 1.77 4.63 4.02
CA ASP A 103 2.86 4.53 4.99
C ASP A 103 2.73 3.27 5.86
N SER A 104 3.62 3.14 6.86
CA SER A 104 3.63 2.00 7.78
C SER A 104 2.26 1.86 8.46
N PRO A 105 1.75 0.62 8.68
CA PRO A 105 0.57 0.37 9.49
C PRO A 105 0.62 1.03 10.86
N VAL A 106 1.83 1.22 11.41
CA VAL A 106 2.07 1.90 12.69
C VAL A 106 1.81 3.40 12.57
N ASP A 107 2.36 4.08 11.57
CA ASP A 107 2.16 5.52 11.34
C ASP A 107 0.67 5.84 11.14
N MET A 108 -0.01 5.00 10.34
CA MET A 108 -1.46 5.13 10.14
C MET A 108 -2.25 4.99 11.45
N MET A 109 -1.86 4.07 12.34
CA MET A 109 -2.54 3.87 13.61
C MET A 109 -2.35 5.10 14.53
N GLU A 110 -1.21 5.78 14.47
CA GLU A 110 -1.00 7.03 15.21
C GLU A 110 -1.87 8.19 14.68
N ASP A 111 -2.07 8.26 13.36
CA ASP A 111 -2.80 9.34 12.68
C ASP A 111 -4.32 9.33 12.90
N LEU A 112 -4.89 8.25 13.46
CA LEU A 112 -6.35 8.12 13.63
C LEU A 112 -6.93 8.94 14.80
N ASP A 113 -6.11 9.65 15.59
CA ASP A 113 -6.49 10.43 16.79
C ASP A 113 -7.64 9.78 17.58
N VAL A 114 -7.38 8.56 18.03
CA VAL A 114 -8.39 7.70 18.68
C VAL A 114 -8.67 8.06 20.13
N GLY A 115 -7.90 9.00 20.68
CA GLY A 115 -8.11 9.54 22.02
C GLY A 115 -9.30 10.50 22.10
N THR A 116 -9.76 11.02 20.97
CA THR A 116 -10.84 12.02 20.90
C THR A 116 -12.00 11.47 20.09
N LEU A 117 -13.21 11.40 20.69
CA LEU A 117 -14.43 11.03 19.98
C LEU A 117 -15.20 12.28 19.55
N VAL A 118 -15.68 12.29 18.31
CA VAL A 118 -16.46 13.39 17.72
C VAL A 118 -17.79 12.88 17.13
N PRO A 119 -18.86 13.69 17.14
CA PRO A 119 -20.15 13.26 16.58
C PRO A 119 -20.09 13.02 15.06
N PHE A 120 -20.65 11.91 14.60
CA PHE A 120 -20.85 11.63 13.17
C PHE A 120 -22.31 11.84 12.77
N THR A 121 -22.63 13.07 12.35
CA THR A 121 -23.99 13.47 11.98
C THR A 121 -24.26 13.44 10.47
N ALA A 122 -23.21 13.25 9.65
CA ALA A 122 -23.29 13.38 8.20
C ALA A 122 -24.24 12.34 7.55
N ALA A 123 -24.43 11.19 8.18
CA ALA A 123 -25.33 10.14 7.73
C ALA A 123 -26.78 10.27 8.28
N GLY A 124 -27.09 11.34 9.01
CA GLY A 124 -28.45 11.59 9.52
C GLY A 124 -28.95 10.54 10.51
N SER A 125 -28.05 9.95 11.32
CA SER A 125 -28.42 8.94 12.32
C SER A 125 -29.49 9.46 13.27
N ALA A 126 -30.50 8.63 13.55
CA ALA A 126 -31.61 9.01 14.44
C ALA A 126 -31.16 9.16 15.90
N ALA A 127 -30.11 8.44 16.29
CA ALA A 127 -29.42 8.58 17.56
C ALA A 127 -28.01 9.17 17.34
N PRO A 128 -27.47 9.94 18.29
CA PRO A 128 -26.08 10.39 18.21
C PRO A 128 -25.15 9.18 18.12
N VAL A 129 -24.25 9.19 17.13
CA VAL A 129 -23.15 8.23 17.01
C VAL A 129 -21.84 9.00 16.97
N ALA A 130 -20.77 8.39 17.47
CA ALA A 130 -19.45 9.00 17.50
C ALA A 130 -18.40 8.17 16.75
N VAL A 131 -17.35 8.84 16.29
CA VAL A 131 -16.18 8.24 15.64
C VAL A 131 -14.92 8.91 16.18
N SER A 132 -13.74 8.35 15.92
CA SER A 132 -12.48 9.03 16.26
C SER A 132 -12.34 10.34 15.48
N ALA A 133 -11.62 11.31 16.07
CA ALA A 133 -11.37 12.59 15.43
C ALA A 133 -10.57 12.41 14.12
N GLY A 134 -9.60 11.50 14.08
CA GLY A 134 -8.83 11.22 12.87
C GLY A 134 -9.66 10.52 11.78
N ALA A 135 -10.52 9.57 12.14
CA ALA A 135 -11.43 8.94 11.18
C ALA A 135 -12.42 9.97 10.59
N MET A 136 -12.94 10.89 11.42
CA MET A 136 -13.75 12.01 10.95
C MET A 136 -12.98 12.95 10.02
N ALA A 137 -11.74 13.27 10.32
CA ALA A 137 -10.90 14.12 9.48
C ALA A 137 -10.71 13.47 8.10
N ALA A 138 -10.27 12.21 8.06
CA ALA A 138 -10.08 11.45 6.83
C ALA A 138 -11.38 11.34 6.00
N PHE A 139 -12.51 11.03 6.64
CA PHE A 139 -13.82 11.04 5.99
C PHE A 139 -14.16 12.42 5.40
N THR A 140 -13.96 13.48 6.17
CA THR A 140 -14.31 14.85 5.75
C THR A 140 -13.49 15.29 4.55
N GLU A 141 -12.20 14.94 4.51
CA GLU A 141 -11.33 15.24 3.38
C GLU A 141 -11.77 14.49 2.12
N ILE A 142 -12.07 13.18 2.23
CA ILE A 142 -12.55 12.38 1.10
C ILE A 142 -13.91 12.86 0.59
N ALA A 143 -14.87 13.12 1.49
CA ALA A 143 -16.20 13.59 1.11
C ALA A 143 -16.17 14.96 0.40
N ASN A 144 -15.21 15.82 0.76
CA ASN A 144 -15.01 17.13 0.15
C ASN A 144 -13.98 17.14 -0.99
N ALA A 145 -13.30 16.02 -1.24
CA ALA A 145 -12.35 15.90 -2.33
C ALA A 145 -13.06 16.22 -3.65
N ARG A 146 -12.40 17.03 -4.47
CA ARG A 146 -12.94 17.48 -5.75
C ARG A 146 -12.26 16.76 -6.88
N GLY A 147 -13.09 16.24 -7.78
CA GLY A 147 -12.66 15.43 -8.89
C GLY A 147 -11.83 16.18 -9.90
N PHE A 148 -10.84 15.48 -10.42
CA PHE A 148 -10.12 15.81 -11.62
C PHE A 148 -10.49 14.76 -12.66
N ILE A 149 -10.98 15.18 -13.82
CA ILE A 149 -11.03 14.29 -14.98
C ILE A 149 -10.41 15.05 -16.15
N GLY A 150 -9.26 14.54 -16.61
CA GLY A 150 -8.75 14.77 -17.96
C GLY A 150 -9.69 14.11 -18.97
N GLY A 151 -9.82 14.70 -20.16
CA GLY A 151 -10.75 14.26 -21.20
C GLY A 151 -10.79 12.74 -21.40
N THR A 152 -11.96 12.23 -21.81
CA THR A 152 -12.22 10.82 -22.11
C THR A 152 -11.03 10.10 -22.74
N PRO A 153 -10.46 9.05 -22.12
CA PRO A 153 -9.46 8.21 -22.77
C PRO A 153 -10.09 7.51 -23.97
N THR A 154 -9.29 7.24 -24.99
CA THR A 154 -9.71 6.44 -26.13
C THR A 154 -9.20 5.03 -26.12
N GLU A 155 -9.95 4.17 -26.79
CA GLU A 155 -9.74 2.73 -26.88
C GLU A 155 -8.45 2.31 -27.60
N GLU A 156 -7.67 3.24 -28.16
CA GLU A 156 -6.39 2.90 -28.81
C GLU A 156 -5.22 3.06 -27.83
N ALA A 157 -4.57 1.93 -27.50
CA ALA A 157 -3.21 1.92 -26.99
C ALA A 157 -2.28 2.60 -28.01
N PRO A 158 -1.22 3.33 -27.59
CA PRO A 158 -0.29 3.91 -28.54
C PRO A 158 0.39 2.78 -29.34
N GLU A 159 0.07 2.69 -30.63
CA GLU A 159 0.81 1.82 -31.54
C GLU A 159 2.24 2.37 -31.70
N GLY A 160 3.22 1.58 -31.23
CA GLY A 160 4.55 1.54 -31.82
C GLY A 160 5.42 2.79 -31.68
N GLU A 161 5.62 3.31 -30.46
CA GLU A 161 6.86 3.98 -30.04
C GLU A 161 6.82 4.22 -28.52
N ALA A 162 7.84 3.75 -27.78
CA ALA A 162 7.95 4.01 -26.35
C ALA A 162 8.11 5.53 -26.11
N PRO A 163 7.25 6.18 -25.31
CA PRO A 163 7.36 7.61 -25.11
C PRO A 163 8.52 7.92 -24.17
N VAL A 164 9.67 8.26 -24.74
CA VAL A 164 10.72 8.98 -24.02
C VAL A 164 10.18 10.38 -23.68
N GLY A 165 9.92 10.62 -22.40
CA GLY A 165 9.94 11.96 -21.80
C GLY A 165 8.96 13.01 -22.33
N LYS A 166 7.72 12.67 -22.69
CA LYS A 166 6.66 13.69 -22.93
C LYS A 166 5.39 13.39 -22.14
N VAL A 167 5.11 14.30 -21.20
CA VAL A 167 3.82 14.44 -20.52
C VAL A 167 2.70 14.50 -21.56
N LEU A 168 1.81 13.50 -21.57
CA LEU A 168 0.62 13.49 -22.42
C LEU A 168 -0.47 14.37 -21.80
N VAL A 169 -0.27 15.69 -21.87
CA VAL A 169 -1.39 16.63 -21.77
C VAL A 169 -2.09 16.66 -23.13
N GLY A 170 -3.13 15.85 -23.26
CA GLY A 170 -4.21 16.02 -24.24
C GLY A 170 -4.03 15.33 -25.60
N LYS A 171 -4.90 14.36 -25.88
CA LYS A 171 -5.82 14.33 -27.03
C LYS A 171 -6.77 13.12 -26.91
N VAL A 172 -8.04 13.37 -27.23
CA VAL A 172 -9.20 12.46 -27.09
C VAL A 172 -9.76 12.15 -28.48
N PRO A 173 -9.73 10.90 -28.97
CA PRO A 173 -10.69 10.43 -29.98
C PRO A 173 -12.06 10.00 -29.38
N VAL A 174 -13.04 9.64 -30.23
CA VAL A 174 -14.44 9.37 -29.86
C VAL A 174 -14.77 7.90 -30.16
N GLY A 175 -15.38 7.17 -29.21
CA GLY A 175 -15.75 5.75 -29.37
C GLY A 175 -17.00 5.49 -30.25
N GLU A 176 -17.09 4.25 -30.75
CA GLU A 176 -17.93 3.73 -31.85
C GLU A 176 -19.47 3.82 -31.71
N SER A 177 -20.01 4.41 -30.63
CA SER A 177 -21.47 4.55 -30.43
C SER A 177 -22.01 5.99 -30.60
N GLY A 178 -21.15 6.97 -30.90
CA GLY A 178 -21.57 8.33 -31.21
C GLY A 178 -22.32 9.07 -30.08
N ARG A 179 -22.32 8.55 -28.84
CA ARG A 179 -22.85 9.26 -27.67
C ARG A 179 -21.74 9.44 -26.63
N PRO A 180 -21.27 10.67 -26.39
CA PRO A 180 -20.38 10.93 -25.27
C PRO A 180 -21.13 10.61 -23.96
N GLY A 181 -20.45 9.92 -23.04
CA GLY A 181 -20.90 9.85 -21.64
C GLY A 181 -21.04 11.26 -21.06
N PRO A 182 -21.82 11.47 -19.98
CA PRO A 182 -21.97 12.80 -19.41
C PRO A 182 -20.59 13.36 -19.02
N ALA A 183 -20.23 14.51 -19.59
CA ALA A 183 -19.05 15.23 -19.15
C ALA A 183 -19.30 15.74 -17.73
N LEU A 184 -18.59 15.19 -16.75
CA LEU A 184 -18.62 15.72 -15.39
C LEU A 184 -17.91 17.09 -15.37
N PRO A 185 -18.44 18.11 -14.68
CA PRO A 185 -17.73 19.36 -14.51
C PRO A 185 -16.42 19.11 -13.76
N SER A 186 -15.33 19.78 -14.16
CA SER A 186 -14.11 19.77 -13.36
C SER A 186 -14.41 20.37 -11.97
N ARG A 187 -13.90 19.75 -10.91
CA ARG A 187 -14.06 20.17 -9.50
C ARG A 187 -15.40 19.85 -8.82
N VAL A 188 -16.13 18.81 -9.22
CA VAL A 188 -17.28 18.31 -8.42
C VAL A 188 -16.84 17.38 -7.28
N THR A 189 -17.61 17.37 -6.19
CA THR A 189 -17.40 16.41 -5.08
C THR A 189 -17.75 14.99 -5.51
N LEU A 190 -17.34 14.00 -4.71
CA LEU A 190 -17.69 12.59 -4.91
C LEU A 190 -19.22 12.40 -5.06
N ARG A 191 -19.99 13.01 -4.16
CA ARG A 191 -21.46 12.92 -4.15
C ARG A 191 -22.08 13.52 -5.41
N GLU A 192 -21.60 14.69 -5.84
CA GLU A 192 -22.05 15.35 -7.06
C GLU A 192 -21.73 14.53 -8.31
N ALA A 193 -20.52 13.95 -8.39
CA ALA A 193 -20.12 13.07 -9.48
C ALA A 193 -20.97 11.81 -9.54
N LEU A 194 -21.18 11.14 -8.40
CA LEU A 194 -22.01 9.95 -8.33
C LEU A 194 -23.46 10.25 -8.73
N ALA A 195 -24.02 11.39 -8.32
CA ALA A 195 -25.38 11.78 -8.69
C ALA A 195 -25.53 11.96 -10.20
N ALA A 196 -24.56 12.61 -10.85
CA ALA A 196 -24.56 12.78 -12.30
C ALA A 196 -24.40 11.44 -13.04
N LEU A 197 -23.56 10.53 -12.54
CA LEU A 197 -23.37 9.20 -13.11
C LEU A 197 -24.63 8.33 -12.98
N LEU A 198 -25.30 8.34 -11.81
CA LEU A 198 -26.53 7.61 -11.56
C LEU A 198 -27.72 8.16 -12.37
N ALA A 199 -27.81 9.48 -12.53
CA ALA A 199 -28.83 10.11 -13.37
C ALA A 199 -28.70 9.74 -14.85
N ALA A 200 -27.47 9.45 -15.32
CA ALA A 200 -27.20 8.98 -16.67
C ALA A 200 -27.22 7.45 -16.81
N ALA A 201 -27.32 6.71 -15.70
CA ALA A 201 -27.37 5.26 -15.71
C ALA A 201 -28.75 4.76 -16.16
N PRO A 202 -28.84 3.58 -16.82
CA PRO A 202 -30.13 2.95 -17.06
C PRO A 202 -30.83 2.64 -15.73
N SER A 203 -32.16 2.67 -15.72
CA SER A 203 -32.95 2.28 -14.53
C SER A 203 -33.03 0.77 -14.33
N THR A 204 -32.69 -0.02 -15.37
CA THR A 204 -32.79 -1.48 -15.38
C THR A 204 -31.52 -2.10 -15.99
N PRO A 205 -30.80 -2.99 -15.27
CA PRO A 205 -31.04 -3.36 -13.86
C PRO A 205 -30.88 -2.15 -12.93
N ARG A 206 -31.47 -2.21 -11.72
CA ARG A 206 -31.33 -1.13 -10.73
C ARG A 206 -29.83 -0.91 -10.45
N PRO A 207 -29.33 0.34 -10.42
CA PRO A 207 -27.92 0.58 -10.12
C PRO A 207 -27.52 0.03 -8.76
N VAL A 208 -26.32 -0.55 -8.68
CA VAL A 208 -25.70 -0.97 -7.41
C VAL A 208 -24.38 -0.21 -7.25
N VAL A 209 -24.19 0.43 -6.10
CA VAL A 209 -22.99 1.18 -5.75
C VAL A 209 -22.28 0.44 -4.62
N HIS A 210 -21.15 -0.19 -4.91
CA HIS A 210 -20.29 -0.80 -3.92
C HIS A 210 -19.35 0.25 -3.33
N VAL A 211 -19.36 0.44 -2.02
CA VAL A 211 -18.40 1.30 -1.32
C VAL A 211 -17.35 0.40 -0.69
N THR A 212 -16.10 0.61 -1.05
CA THR A 212 -15.00 -0.27 -0.67
C THR A 212 -13.71 0.47 -0.40
N GLY A 213 -12.81 -0.18 0.33
CA GLY A 213 -11.46 0.27 0.58
C GLY A 213 -10.69 -0.74 1.41
N HIS A 214 -9.36 -0.62 1.37
CA HIS A 214 -8.43 -1.38 2.19
C HIS A 214 -7.81 -0.47 3.26
N SER A 215 -7.49 -1.00 4.44
CA SER A 215 -6.78 -0.26 5.50
C SER A 215 -7.56 0.99 5.95
N LEU A 216 -6.93 2.15 6.11
CA LEU A 216 -7.61 3.43 6.35
C LEU A 216 -8.70 3.71 5.29
N GLY A 217 -8.52 3.27 4.04
CA GLY A 217 -9.56 3.35 3.01
C GLY A 217 -10.80 2.54 3.38
N GLY A 218 -10.63 1.37 3.99
CA GLY A 218 -11.72 0.56 4.53
C GLY A 218 -12.42 1.24 5.73
N CYS A 219 -11.65 1.88 6.62
CA CYS A 219 -12.22 2.67 7.72
C CYS A 219 -13.10 3.83 7.21
N VAL A 220 -12.59 4.58 6.24
CA VAL A 220 -13.34 5.68 5.61
C VAL A 220 -14.53 5.15 4.81
N ALA A 221 -14.42 4.00 4.12
CA ALA A 221 -15.53 3.37 3.41
C ALA A 221 -16.70 3.03 4.35
N THR A 222 -16.41 2.54 5.57
CA THR A 222 -17.41 2.28 6.63
C THR A 222 -18.17 3.54 7.05
N MET A 223 -17.55 4.72 6.95
CA MET A 223 -18.21 6.01 7.20
C MET A 223 -18.89 6.58 5.95
N LEU A 224 -18.29 6.38 4.78
CA LEU A 224 -18.75 6.94 3.51
C LEU A 224 -20.03 6.24 3.02
N ALA A 225 -20.16 4.94 3.22
CA ALA A 225 -21.35 4.17 2.84
C ALA A 225 -22.64 4.69 3.49
N PRO A 226 -22.74 4.85 4.83
CA PRO A 226 -23.95 5.41 5.45
C PRO A 226 -24.17 6.88 5.09
N TYR A 227 -23.10 7.66 4.89
CA TYR A 227 -23.23 9.02 4.37
C TYR A 227 -23.90 9.06 3.00
N LEU A 228 -23.45 8.22 2.05
CA LEU A 228 -24.01 8.15 0.70
C LEU A 228 -25.42 7.55 0.69
N GLN A 229 -25.68 6.52 1.49
CA GLN A 229 -26.99 5.88 1.65
C GLN A 229 -28.07 6.85 2.15
N ALA A 230 -27.69 7.87 2.93
CA ALA A 230 -28.60 8.87 3.46
C ALA A 230 -28.93 10.02 2.48
N GLN A 231 -28.26 10.08 1.32
CA GLN A 231 -28.48 11.15 0.34
C GLN A 231 -29.71 10.87 -0.54
N ASP A 232 -30.26 11.93 -1.11
CA ASP A 232 -31.25 11.85 -2.19
C ASP A 232 -30.55 11.63 -3.54
N TRP A 233 -30.97 10.56 -4.23
CA TRP A 233 -30.46 10.10 -5.53
C TRP A 233 -31.49 10.16 -6.66
N ALA A 234 -32.60 10.87 -6.48
CA ALA A 234 -33.60 11.03 -7.53
C ALA A 234 -32.97 11.53 -8.85
N PRO A 235 -33.39 11.00 -10.02
CA PRO A 235 -34.49 10.05 -10.23
C PRO A 235 -34.09 8.57 -10.15
N SER A 236 -32.82 8.25 -9.87
CA SER A 236 -32.27 6.88 -9.97
C SER A 236 -31.72 6.42 -8.63
N GLU A 237 -32.59 5.80 -7.83
CA GLU A 237 -32.29 5.26 -6.50
C GLU A 237 -31.41 4.00 -6.58
N PRO A 238 -30.12 4.06 -6.21
CA PRO A 238 -29.25 2.88 -6.23
C PRO A 238 -29.54 1.96 -5.04
N GLN A 239 -28.97 0.75 -5.06
CA GLN A 239 -28.68 -0.01 -3.85
C GLN A 239 -27.21 0.23 -3.46
N PHE A 240 -26.92 0.28 -2.15
CA PHE A 240 -25.54 0.39 -1.68
C PHE A 240 -25.05 -0.93 -1.11
N GLY A 241 -23.86 -1.35 -1.52
CA GLY A 241 -23.10 -2.39 -0.85
C GLY A 241 -21.93 -1.79 -0.10
N LEU A 242 -21.53 -2.38 1.02
CA LEU A 242 -20.34 -2.02 1.79
C LEU A 242 -19.45 -3.26 1.90
N VAL A 243 -18.25 -3.18 1.34
CA VAL A 243 -17.27 -4.26 1.40
C VAL A 243 -15.94 -3.66 1.81
N THR A 244 -15.40 -4.02 2.97
CA THR A 244 -14.16 -3.40 3.48
C THR A 244 -13.11 -4.45 3.81
N PHE A 245 -11.85 -4.10 3.60
CA PHE A 245 -10.71 -4.97 3.87
C PHE A 245 -9.78 -4.30 4.86
N ALA A 246 -9.27 -5.08 5.82
CA ALA A 246 -8.22 -4.63 6.73
C ALA A 246 -8.52 -3.30 7.48
N ALA A 247 -9.79 -2.97 7.68
CA ALA A 247 -10.19 -1.65 8.17
C ALA A 247 -9.94 -1.54 9.69
N PRO A 248 -9.23 -0.51 10.20
CA PRO A 248 -9.23 -0.22 11.63
C PRO A 248 -10.60 0.28 12.09
N THR A 249 -10.89 0.16 13.39
CA THR A 249 -12.16 0.60 13.97
C THR A 249 -12.34 2.12 13.88
N ALA A 250 -13.46 2.57 13.31
CA ALA A 250 -13.75 4.00 13.18
C ALA A 250 -14.34 4.63 14.46
N GLY A 251 -15.06 3.84 15.27
CA GLY A 251 -15.78 4.38 16.42
C GLY A 251 -16.21 3.33 17.45
N PRO A 252 -16.96 3.76 18.49
CA PRO A 252 -17.50 2.88 19.52
C PRO A 252 -18.69 2.03 19.04
N LEU A 253 -19.26 1.27 19.98
CA LEU A 253 -20.37 0.33 19.72
C LEU A 253 -21.59 0.98 19.04
N ASP A 254 -21.93 2.21 19.39
CA ASP A 254 -23.07 2.94 18.82
C ASP A 254 -22.91 3.17 17.31
N PHE A 255 -21.70 3.51 16.87
CA PHE A 255 -21.36 3.63 15.44
C PHE A 255 -21.35 2.27 14.75
N ALA A 256 -20.76 1.24 15.36
CA ALA A 256 -20.75 -0.12 14.80
C ALA A 256 -22.18 -0.63 14.54
N GLN A 257 -23.06 -0.52 15.55
CA GLN A 257 -24.47 -0.90 15.45
C GLN A 257 -25.24 -0.09 14.40
N PHE A 258 -24.90 1.19 14.23
CA PHE A 258 -25.48 2.03 13.20
C PHE A 258 -25.12 1.55 11.79
N VAL A 259 -23.87 1.14 11.57
CA VAL A 259 -23.43 0.54 10.30
C VAL A 259 -24.10 -0.82 10.09
N ASP A 260 -24.08 -1.71 11.08
CA ASP A 260 -24.67 -3.06 10.99
C ASP A 260 -26.18 -3.04 10.66
N GLY A 261 -26.90 -2.01 11.12
CA GLY A 261 -28.33 -1.82 10.85
C GLY A 261 -28.68 -1.30 9.46
N GLY A 262 -27.68 -1.01 8.60
CA GLY A 262 -27.91 -0.42 7.28
C GLY A 262 -28.49 -1.38 6.23
N PRO A 263 -29.24 -0.87 5.23
CA PRO A 263 -29.90 -1.70 4.20
C PRO A 263 -28.95 -2.09 3.05
N TRP A 264 -27.86 -2.79 3.37
CA TRP A 264 -26.77 -3.06 2.43
C TRP A 264 -27.04 -4.18 1.43
N THR A 265 -26.36 -4.15 0.28
CA THR A 265 -26.39 -5.18 -0.75
C THR A 265 -25.05 -5.24 -1.52
N PRO A 266 -24.06 -6.07 -1.10
CA PRO A 266 -23.99 -6.82 0.18
C PRO A 266 -23.36 -5.97 1.30
N PHE A 267 -23.26 -6.54 2.51
CA PHE A 267 -22.38 -6.04 3.58
C PHE A 267 -21.37 -7.12 3.94
N VAL A 268 -20.09 -6.83 3.76
CA VAL A 268 -18.99 -7.76 4.04
C VAL A 268 -17.82 -7.03 4.66
N THR A 269 -17.29 -7.54 5.76
CA THR A 269 -16.03 -7.05 6.36
C THR A 269 -15.01 -8.18 6.31
N CYS A 270 -13.92 -8.00 5.55
CA CYS A 270 -12.87 -8.99 5.41
C CYS A 270 -11.70 -8.63 6.33
N THR A 271 -11.38 -9.53 7.26
CA THR A 271 -10.29 -9.36 8.21
C THR A 271 -9.36 -10.56 8.17
N ASN A 272 -8.07 -10.32 7.96
CA ASN A 272 -7.04 -11.34 8.18
C ASN A 272 -6.83 -11.52 9.68
N TYR A 273 -6.91 -12.76 10.18
CA TYR A 273 -6.83 -13.07 11.60
C TYR A 273 -5.53 -12.55 12.27
N TYR A 274 -4.45 -12.51 11.50
CA TYR A 274 -3.11 -12.10 11.93
C TYR A 274 -2.68 -10.72 11.41
N ASP A 275 -3.63 -9.93 10.91
CA ASP A 275 -3.42 -8.52 10.59
C ASP A 275 -3.73 -7.64 11.81
N LEU A 276 -2.78 -6.75 12.15
CA LEU A 276 -2.84 -5.89 13.33
C LEU A 276 -3.88 -4.79 13.17
N VAL A 277 -4.05 -4.29 11.96
CA VAL A 277 -4.83 -3.07 11.72
C VAL A 277 -6.30 -3.25 12.08
N PRO A 278 -7.01 -4.33 11.68
CA PRO A 278 -8.41 -4.54 12.09
C PRO A 278 -8.62 -4.68 13.60
N ARG A 279 -7.58 -5.03 14.36
CA ARG A 279 -7.66 -5.14 15.83
C ARG A 279 -7.40 -3.83 16.55
N ALA A 280 -6.92 -2.81 15.84
CA ALA A 280 -6.87 -1.45 16.35
C ALA A 280 -8.33 -0.96 16.51
N TRP A 281 -8.88 -0.75 17.72
CA TRP A 281 -8.22 -0.68 19.06
C TRP A 281 -8.86 -1.61 20.08
N SER A 282 -9.46 -2.70 19.62
CA SER A 282 -10.21 -3.64 20.46
C SER A 282 -9.34 -4.70 21.11
N ASP A 283 -8.18 -5.06 20.52
CA ASP A 283 -7.48 -6.29 20.91
C ASP A 283 -5.97 -6.34 20.55
N LEU A 284 -5.21 -5.30 20.90
CA LEU A 284 -3.76 -5.24 20.63
C LEU A 284 -2.91 -6.10 21.58
N ALA A 285 -3.46 -6.47 22.75
CA ALA A 285 -2.74 -7.30 23.71
C ALA A 285 -2.46 -8.71 23.17
N LEU A 286 -3.38 -9.30 22.40
CA LEU A 286 -3.16 -10.60 21.78
C LEU A 286 -2.04 -10.58 20.73
N ALA A 287 -1.81 -9.44 20.08
CA ALA A 287 -0.81 -9.31 19.03
C ALA A 287 0.62 -9.64 19.50
N LYS A 288 0.90 -9.47 20.80
CA LYS A 288 2.22 -9.78 21.37
C LYS A 288 2.61 -11.26 21.23
N THR A 289 1.63 -12.17 21.15
CA THR A 289 1.87 -13.62 21.18
C THR A 289 1.06 -14.42 20.16
N TRP A 290 0.34 -13.76 19.26
CA TRP A 290 -0.61 -14.42 18.37
C TRP A 290 0.04 -15.26 17.26
N TYR A 291 1.20 -14.86 16.74
CA TYR A 291 1.83 -15.53 15.61
C TYR A 291 2.25 -16.94 16.05
N PRO A 292 1.92 -17.98 15.27
CA PRO A 292 2.25 -19.35 15.64
C PRO A 292 3.75 -19.54 15.84
N LYS A 293 4.11 -20.10 17.00
CA LYS A 293 5.51 -20.34 17.37
C LYS A 293 6.22 -21.19 16.31
N GLY A 294 7.34 -20.68 15.81
CA GLY A 294 8.18 -21.36 14.81
C GLY A 294 7.70 -21.20 13.37
N GLN A 295 6.64 -20.42 13.12
CA GLN A 295 6.19 -20.02 11.79
C GLN A 295 6.11 -18.50 11.63
N GLY A 296 5.92 -17.77 12.73
CA GLY A 296 5.96 -16.31 12.73
C GLY A 296 6.70 -15.76 13.95
N PRO A 297 6.95 -14.45 13.96
CA PRO A 297 7.81 -13.81 14.93
C PRO A 297 7.10 -13.61 16.26
N VAL A 298 7.81 -13.75 17.37
CA VAL A 298 7.28 -13.39 18.70
C VAL A 298 7.67 -11.95 19.00
N ALA A 299 6.75 -11.15 19.54
CA ALA A 299 7.07 -9.78 19.94
C ALA A 299 8.26 -9.77 20.92
N ASN A 300 9.29 -8.99 20.58
CA ASN A 300 10.36 -8.67 21.51
C ASN A 300 9.93 -7.58 22.50
N THR A 301 10.83 -7.14 23.37
CA THR A 301 10.51 -6.10 24.36
C THR A 301 10.14 -4.77 23.71
N GLU A 302 10.81 -4.38 22.63
CA GLU A 302 10.56 -3.12 21.91
C GLU A 302 9.20 -3.13 21.24
N VAL A 303 8.85 -4.20 20.52
CA VAL A 303 7.52 -4.42 19.95
C VAL A 303 6.46 -4.43 21.05
N GLY A 304 6.73 -5.07 22.19
CA GLY A 304 5.83 -5.09 23.33
C GLY A 304 5.51 -3.69 23.86
N ILE A 305 6.52 -2.82 23.97
CA ILE A 305 6.38 -1.41 24.35
C ILE A 305 5.61 -0.64 23.29
N LEU A 306 5.95 -0.80 22.01
CA LEU A 306 5.27 -0.14 20.89
C LEU A 306 3.76 -0.43 20.91
N LEU A 307 3.38 -1.70 21.06
CA LEU A 307 1.97 -2.11 21.11
C LEU A 307 1.24 -1.53 22.33
N ASP A 308 1.92 -1.37 23.48
CA ASP A 308 1.36 -0.71 24.66
C ASP A 308 1.18 0.80 24.44
N GLU A 309 2.15 1.47 23.83
CA GLU A 309 2.08 2.89 23.51
C GLU A 309 0.94 3.19 22.53
N ILE A 310 0.81 2.36 21.50
CA ILE A 310 -0.30 2.36 20.56
C ILE A 310 -1.63 2.20 21.33
N ASP A 311 -1.83 1.18 22.18
CA ASP A 311 -3.08 1.02 22.95
C ASP A 311 -3.43 2.25 23.81
N LEU A 312 -2.42 2.95 24.36
CA LEU A 312 -2.64 4.16 25.16
C LEU A 312 -3.22 5.33 24.36
N LEU A 313 -3.07 5.36 23.03
CA LEU A 313 -3.60 6.43 22.18
C LEU A 313 -5.12 6.57 22.29
N ARG A 314 -5.85 5.47 22.56
CA ARG A 314 -7.32 5.51 22.67
C ARG A 314 -7.82 6.24 23.93
N LYS A 315 -6.94 6.60 24.88
CA LYS A 315 -7.28 7.34 26.12
C LYS A 315 -8.48 6.75 26.89
N GLY A 316 -8.61 5.42 26.88
CA GLY A 316 -9.68 4.69 27.57
C GLY A 316 -10.97 4.51 26.76
N ASN A 317 -11.08 5.06 25.55
CA ASN A 317 -12.19 4.78 24.64
C ASN A 317 -12.22 3.28 24.28
N VAL A 318 -13.43 2.76 24.04
CA VAL A 318 -13.67 1.37 23.64
C VAL A 318 -14.22 1.38 22.23
N TYR A 319 -13.41 0.91 21.28
CA TYR A 319 -13.76 0.83 19.88
C TYR A 319 -14.30 -0.55 19.52
N VAL A 320 -15.22 -0.60 18.55
CA VAL A 320 -15.89 -1.84 18.12
C VAL A 320 -15.93 -1.89 16.60
N GLN A 321 -15.56 -3.05 16.03
CA GLN A 321 -15.72 -3.31 14.60
C GLN A 321 -17.19 -3.59 14.29
N PRO A 322 -17.75 -3.06 13.19
CA PRO A 322 -18.97 -3.61 12.60
C PRO A 322 -18.77 -5.09 12.24
N ASP A 323 -19.70 -5.96 12.62
CA ASP A 323 -19.47 -7.41 12.57
C ASP A 323 -20.56 -8.25 11.88
N ALA A 324 -21.65 -7.64 11.40
CA ALA A 324 -22.80 -8.38 10.86
C ALA A 324 -22.52 -9.14 9.54
N GLY A 325 -21.34 -8.96 8.93
CA GLY A 325 -20.91 -9.59 7.68
C GLY A 325 -19.45 -10.05 7.65
N THR A 326 -18.86 -10.37 8.81
CA THR A 326 -17.42 -10.66 8.91
C THR A 326 -16.97 -11.95 8.23
N VAL A 327 -15.97 -11.84 7.36
CA VAL A 327 -15.21 -12.95 6.76
C VAL A 327 -13.80 -12.94 7.37
N ALA A 328 -13.54 -13.90 8.27
CA ALA A 328 -12.23 -14.07 8.90
C ALA A 328 -11.32 -14.95 8.04
N LEU A 329 -10.29 -14.34 7.46
CA LEU A 329 -9.29 -14.98 6.60
C LEU A 329 -8.08 -15.48 7.40
N ASN A 330 -7.32 -16.41 6.81
CA ASN A 330 -6.01 -16.88 7.30
C ASN A 330 -6.00 -17.41 8.74
N GLN A 331 -7.05 -18.08 9.20
CA GLN A 331 -7.13 -18.56 10.58
C GLN A 331 -6.08 -19.63 10.91
N ASP A 332 -5.62 -20.36 9.90
CA ASP A 332 -4.58 -21.38 9.99
C ASP A 332 -3.15 -20.82 9.86
N TYR A 333 -2.99 -19.52 9.59
CA TYR A 333 -1.71 -18.87 9.30
C TYR A 333 -1.01 -19.43 8.05
N GLY A 334 -1.77 -19.99 7.10
CA GLY A 334 -1.22 -20.59 5.88
C GLY A 334 -0.51 -19.58 4.98
N ASN A 335 -0.93 -18.32 4.98
CA ASN A 335 -0.24 -17.23 4.28
C ASN A 335 0.57 -16.38 5.28
N HIS A 336 1.90 -16.48 5.22
CA HIS A 336 2.87 -15.73 6.01
C HIS A 336 4.19 -15.61 5.24
N ASP A 337 5.12 -14.78 5.74
CA ASP A 337 6.47 -14.74 5.20
C ASP A 337 7.34 -15.73 6.01
N PRO A 338 7.78 -16.86 5.44
CA PRO A 338 8.54 -17.86 6.17
C PRO A 338 9.97 -17.40 6.51
N GLY A 339 10.42 -16.27 5.95
CA GLY A 339 11.68 -15.62 6.31
C GLY A 339 11.60 -14.78 7.57
N LEU A 340 10.41 -14.35 7.99
CA LEU A 340 10.20 -13.42 9.11
C LEU A 340 9.72 -14.18 10.35
N VAL A 341 10.60 -14.94 10.98
CA VAL A 341 10.27 -15.86 12.08
C VAL A 341 11.00 -15.56 13.38
N GLU A 342 12.01 -14.71 13.31
CA GLU A 342 12.91 -14.42 14.41
C GLU A 342 12.30 -13.43 15.40
N LYS A 343 12.89 -13.37 16.59
CA LYS A 343 12.38 -12.53 17.68
C LYS A 343 12.96 -11.12 17.64
N THR A 344 12.88 -10.47 16.48
CA THR A 344 13.39 -9.11 16.24
C THR A 344 12.24 -8.13 16.00
N THR A 345 12.56 -6.83 16.06
CA THR A 345 11.59 -5.78 15.73
C THR A 345 11.31 -5.77 14.22
N ALA A 346 12.35 -6.01 13.41
CA ALA A 346 12.26 -6.03 11.95
C ALA A 346 11.34 -7.15 11.44
N ASP A 347 11.52 -8.38 11.93
CA ASP A 347 10.67 -9.52 11.53
C ASP A 347 9.22 -9.32 11.96
N TYR A 348 8.99 -8.85 13.19
CA TYR A 348 7.62 -8.63 13.65
C TYR A 348 6.89 -7.58 12.81
N LEU A 349 7.52 -6.43 12.57
CA LEU A 349 6.92 -5.36 11.76
C LEU A 349 6.81 -5.75 10.28
N GLY A 350 7.79 -6.47 9.74
CA GLY A 350 7.74 -7.02 8.39
C GLY A 350 6.58 -8.01 8.23
N GLN A 351 6.35 -8.87 9.23
CA GLN A 351 5.24 -9.81 9.20
C GLN A 351 3.89 -9.09 9.35
N VAL A 352 3.80 -8.04 10.17
CA VAL A 352 2.60 -7.16 10.22
C VAL A 352 2.33 -6.53 8.86
N ALA A 353 3.35 -6.00 8.19
CA ALA A 353 3.22 -5.42 6.85
C ALA A 353 2.77 -6.46 5.81
N HIS A 354 3.33 -7.67 5.86
CA HIS A 354 2.93 -8.79 5.01
C HIS A 354 1.46 -9.16 5.22
N GLN A 355 1.03 -9.35 6.48
CA GLN A 355 -0.36 -9.72 6.79
C GLN A 355 -1.36 -8.63 6.40
N HIS A 356 -0.93 -7.36 6.40
CA HIS A 356 -1.74 -6.21 6.02
C HIS A 356 -1.71 -5.87 4.52
N ALA A 357 -0.89 -6.53 3.71
CA ALA A 357 -0.70 -6.10 2.32
C ALA A 357 -1.92 -6.40 1.43
N ASN A 358 -2.18 -5.53 0.45
CA ASN A 358 -3.22 -5.74 -0.57
C ASN A 358 -3.05 -7.09 -1.29
N SER A 359 -1.81 -7.47 -1.61
CA SER A 359 -1.47 -8.73 -2.25
C SER A 359 -1.85 -9.94 -1.39
N THR A 360 -1.66 -9.84 -0.07
CA THR A 360 -1.99 -10.91 0.88
C THR A 360 -3.49 -11.10 0.98
N TYR A 361 -4.27 -10.01 1.08
CA TYR A 361 -5.73 -10.09 1.06
C TYR A 361 -6.27 -10.64 -0.28
N LEU A 362 -5.68 -10.25 -1.41
CA LEU A 362 -6.03 -10.82 -2.72
C LEU A 362 -5.79 -12.34 -2.76
N ASP A 363 -4.61 -12.80 -2.34
CA ASP A 363 -4.27 -14.23 -2.33
C ASP A 363 -5.19 -15.03 -1.40
N LEU A 364 -5.45 -14.52 -0.19
CA LEU A 364 -6.36 -15.15 0.76
C LEU A 364 -7.80 -15.28 0.25
N LEU A 365 -8.21 -14.41 -0.67
CA LEU A 365 -9.52 -14.45 -1.32
C LEU A 365 -9.50 -15.29 -2.62
N GLY A 366 -8.36 -15.88 -2.99
CA GLY A 366 -8.17 -16.61 -4.24
C GLY A 366 -8.22 -15.70 -5.47
N GLY A 367 -7.96 -14.40 -5.30
CA GLY A 367 -7.93 -13.40 -6.36
C GLY A 367 -6.64 -13.44 -7.16
N THR A 368 -6.68 -12.79 -8.32
CA THR A 368 -5.52 -12.64 -9.20
C THR A 368 -4.68 -11.44 -8.73
N PRO A 369 -3.34 -11.58 -8.60
CA PRO A 369 -2.48 -10.46 -8.27
C PRO A 369 -2.64 -9.29 -9.26
N VAL A 370 -2.70 -8.08 -8.72
CA VAL A 370 -2.66 -6.84 -9.52
C VAL A 370 -1.23 -6.32 -9.63
N LEU A 371 -0.97 -5.43 -10.59
CA LEU A 371 0.37 -4.88 -10.77
C LEU A 371 0.76 -3.99 -9.58
N ALA A 372 2.01 -4.13 -9.11
CA ALA A 372 2.57 -3.30 -8.06
C ALA A 372 3.48 -2.21 -8.63
N GLY A 373 3.72 -1.16 -7.82
CA GLY A 373 4.73 -0.15 -8.10
C GLY A 373 6.14 -0.73 -8.26
N PRO A 374 7.09 0.05 -8.79
CA PRO A 374 8.47 -0.39 -8.97
C PRO A 374 9.12 -0.61 -7.60
N VAL A 375 10.12 -1.49 -7.51
CA VAL A 375 10.91 -1.71 -6.30
C VAL A 375 12.37 -1.47 -6.64
N VAL A 376 13.08 -0.72 -5.80
CA VAL A 376 14.55 -0.60 -5.85
C VAL A 376 15.09 -1.50 -4.74
N THR A 377 16.06 -2.35 -5.06
CA THR A 377 16.72 -3.23 -4.09
C THR A 377 18.14 -2.77 -3.78
N ALA A 378 18.87 -2.24 -4.77
CA ALA A 378 20.22 -1.74 -4.58
C ALA A 378 20.64 -0.71 -5.63
N VAL A 379 21.63 0.11 -5.28
CA VAL A 379 22.36 1.01 -6.19
C VAL A 379 23.84 0.64 -6.15
N ASP A 380 24.49 0.53 -7.31
CA ASP A 380 25.92 0.21 -7.42
C ASP A 380 26.62 1.12 -8.45
N PRO A 381 27.68 1.87 -8.06
CA PRO A 381 28.16 2.07 -6.70
C PRO A 381 27.19 2.92 -5.85
N THR A 382 27.22 2.75 -4.52
CA THR A 382 26.41 3.53 -3.55
C THR A 382 26.99 4.93 -3.25
N PHE A 383 28.04 5.36 -3.94
CA PHE A 383 28.65 6.67 -3.76
C PHE A 383 29.46 7.10 -4.98
N GLY A 384 29.71 8.40 -5.10
CA GLY A 384 30.51 8.98 -6.17
C GLY A 384 30.31 10.49 -6.27
N THR A 385 30.79 11.08 -7.36
CA THR A 385 30.52 12.48 -7.71
C THR A 385 29.27 12.57 -8.59
N GLY A 386 28.84 13.79 -8.92
CA GLY A 386 28.05 13.99 -10.14
C GLY A 386 28.77 13.35 -11.35
N ASP A 387 27.98 12.86 -12.31
CA ASP A 387 28.42 12.13 -13.50
C ASP A 387 28.93 10.70 -13.26
N THR A 388 28.79 10.15 -12.05
CA THR A 388 29.13 8.75 -11.76
C THR A 388 28.16 7.81 -12.48
N PRO A 389 28.62 6.85 -13.29
CA PRO A 389 27.77 5.79 -13.82
C PRO A 389 27.29 4.88 -12.69
N VAL A 390 25.99 4.62 -12.65
CA VAL A 390 25.33 3.84 -11.59
C VAL A 390 24.37 2.83 -12.19
N LEU A 391 24.32 1.65 -11.57
CA LEU A 391 23.35 0.60 -11.82
C LEU A 391 22.34 0.59 -10.68
N VAL A 392 21.06 0.65 -11.01
CA VAL A 392 19.95 0.56 -10.06
C VAL A 392 19.26 -0.79 -10.27
N HIS A 393 19.35 -1.65 -9.28
CA HIS A 393 18.75 -2.99 -9.29
C HIS A 393 17.36 -2.94 -8.66
N GLY A 394 16.46 -3.77 -9.18
CA GLY A 394 15.10 -3.81 -8.68
C GLY A 394 14.15 -4.64 -9.55
N THR A 395 12.87 -4.29 -9.51
CA THR A 395 11.81 -4.92 -10.30
C THR A 395 10.72 -3.90 -10.64
N GLY A 396 9.86 -4.23 -11.61
CA GLY A 396 8.74 -3.37 -11.99
C GLY A 396 9.17 -2.11 -12.74
N PHE A 397 10.40 -2.06 -13.25
CA PHE A 397 10.85 -0.95 -14.08
C PHE A 397 10.22 -1.10 -15.48
N THR A 398 9.63 -0.01 -15.95
CA THR A 398 9.04 0.10 -17.29
C THR A 398 9.82 1.12 -18.13
N PRO A 399 9.71 1.10 -19.47
CA PRO A 399 10.36 2.10 -20.33
C PRO A 399 9.98 3.55 -20.00
N GLY A 400 8.81 3.78 -19.40
CA GLY A 400 8.33 5.10 -18.97
C GLY A 400 8.69 5.47 -17.53
N SER A 401 9.49 4.67 -16.83
CA SER A 401 9.91 4.97 -15.46
C SER A 401 10.69 6.27 -15.40
N VAL A 402 10.75 6.92 -14.25
CA VAL A 402 11.60 8.09 -13.99
C VAL A 402 12.46 7.80 -12.78
N LEU A 403 13.73 8.18 -12.85
CA LEU A 403 14.72 7.94 -11.80
C LEU A 403 15.07 9.26 -11.09
N ASP A 404 15.01 9.26 -9.76
CA ASP A 404 15.34 10.41 -8.92
C ASP A 404 16.44 10.08 -7.91
N PHE A 405 17.37 11.02 -7.71
CA PHE A 405 18.39 11.01 -6.66
C PHE A 405 17.98 12.02 -5.60
N GLY A 406 17.27 11.57 -4.58
CA GLY A 406 16.58 12.44 -3.63
C GLY A 406 15.56 13.30 -4.36
N THR A 407 15.70 14.63 -4.26
CA THR A 407 14.82 15.58 -4.97
C THR A 407 15.33 15.97 -6.36
N ILE A 408 16.40 15.33 -6.87
CA ILE A 408 17.04 15.70 -8.14
C ILE A 408 16.68 14.66 -9.21
N PRO A 409 15.98 15.05 -10.29
CA PRO A 409 15.66 14.12 -11.36
C PRO A 409 16.92 13.73 -12.15
N CYS A 410 17.06 12.45 -12.46
CA CYS A 410 18.13 11.94 -13.32
C CYS A 410 17.77 12.17 -14.79
N ALA A 411 18.66 12.83 -15.54
CA ALA A 411 18.44 13.19 -16.94
C ALA A 411 18.90 12.12 -17.94
N ASP A 412 19.79 11.22 -17.53
CA ASP A 412 20.43 10.22 -18.40
C ASP A 412 20.33 8.84 -17.74
N TRP A 413 19.37 8.06 -18.22
CA TRP A 413 19.13 6.70 -17.75
C TRP A 413 18.46 5.85 -18.84
N SER A 414 18.59 4.54 -18.72
CA SER A 414 17.92 3.55 -19.56
C SER A 414 17.50 2.34 -18.74
N VAL A 415 16.23 1.95 -18.84
CA VAL A 415 15.69 0.72 -18.26
C VAL A 415 16.02 -0.45 -19.17
N ASP A 416 16.51 -1.53 -18.58
CA ASP A 416 16.80 -2.75 -19.30
C ASP A 416 15.49 -3.46 -19.74
N PRO A 417 15.51 -4.28 -20.82
CA PRO A 417 14.29 -4.93 -21.30
C PRO A 417 13.62 -5.90 -20.32
N SER A 418 14.34 -6.40 -19.30
CA SER A 418 13.75 -7.27 -18.28
C SER A 418 12.99 -6.49 -17.20
N GLY A 419 13.19 -5.17 -17.11
CA GLY A 419 12.56 -4.33 -16.09
C GLY A 419 13.14 -4.54 -14.69
N THR A 420 14.39 -5.01 -14.60
CA THR A 420 15.06 -5.33 -13.32
C THR A 420 16.34 -4.53 -13.07
N LEU A 421 16.78 -3.75 -14.06
CA LEU A 421 17.97 -2.93 -14.00
C LEU A 421 17.77 -1.58 -14.71
N ILE A 422 18.30 -0.51 -14.12
CA ILE A 422 18.46 0.78 -14.78
C ILE A 422 19.95 1.12 -14.81
N SER A 423 20.47 1.43 -16.00
CA SER A 423 21.77 2.09 -16.15
C SER A 423 21.55 3.59 -16.16
N ALA A 424 22.25 4.35 -15.34
CA ALA A 424 22.07 5.80 -15.23
C ALA A 424 23.39 6.53 -14.99
N THR A 425 23.35 7.84 -15.15
CA THR A 425 24.41 8.77 -14.78
C THR A 425 23.92 9.63 -13.62
N ALA A 426 24.58 9.55 -12.46
CA ALA A 426 24.18 10.30 -11.27
C ALA A 426 24.19 11.82 -11.56
N PRO A 427 23.09 12.55 -11.32
CA PRO A 427 23.08 14.00 -11.53
C PRO A 427 23.98 14.69 -10.50
N ALA A 428 24.34 15.96 -10.70
CA ALA A 428 25.03 16.74 -9.68
C ALA A 428 24.17 16.86 -8.42
N GLY A 429 24.75 16.57 -7.25
CA GLY A 429 24.04 16.57 -5.97
C GLY A 429 25.00 16.68 -4.78
N VAL A 430 24.45 16.66 -3.58
CA VAL A 430 25.19 16.73 -2.31
C VAL A 430 24.54 15.85 -1.26
N GLY A 431 25.34 15.35 -0.31
CA GLY A 431 24.85 14.55 0.82
C GLY A 431 24.47 13.12 0.43
N ILE A 432 23.76 12.44 1.33
CA ILE A 432 23.21 11.10 1.10
C ILE A 432 21.74 11.26 0.69
N VAL A 433 21.37 10.65 -0.42
CA VAL A 433 20.02 10.68 -0.96
C VAL A 433 19.51 9.26 -1.22
N ASP A 434 18.20 9.07 -1.09
CA ASP A 434 17.56 7.84 -1.56
C ASP A 434 17.38 7.91 -3.08
N VAL A 435 17.69 6.81 -3.77
CA VAL A 435 17.49 6.64 -5.21
C VAL A 435 16.16 5.94 -5.42
N ARG A 436 15.26 6.60 -6.16
CA ARG A 436 13.85 6.22 -6.26
C ARG A 436 13.46 6.11 -7.71
N VAL A 437 12.61 5.13 -8.01
CA VAL A 437 12.06 4.95 -9.35
C VAL A 437 10.57 5.18 -9.28
N THR A 438 10.03 5.97 -10.21
CA THR A 438 8.62 6.29 -10.32
C THR A 438 8.07 5.78 -11.65
N ASN A 439 6.96 5.05 -11.65
CA ASN A 439 6.20 4.70 -12.84
C ASN A 439 4.70 5.00 -12.63
N ASP A 440 3.85 4.62 -13.59
CA ASP A 440 2.40 4.82 -13.51
C ASP A 440 1.71 4.08 -12.36
N LEU A 441 2.37 3.12 -11.73
CA LEU A 441 1.89 2.35 -10.58
C LEU A 441 2.45 2.84 -9.24
N GLY A 442 3.35 3.84 -9.24
CA GLY A 442 3.84 4.50 -8.04
C GLY A 442 5.32 4.82 -8.04
N THR A 443 5.77 5.43 -6.94
CA THR A 443 7.18 5.54 -6.57
C THR A 443 7.57 4.32 -5.75
N SER A 444 8.76 3.77 -5.96
CA SER A 444 9.32 2.66 -5.15
C SER A 444 9.34 3.02 -3.66
N PRO A 445 9.61 2.11 -2.70
CA PRO A 445 9.88 2.42 -1.28
C PRO A 445 11.38 2.64 -0.99
N ALA A 446 11.74 3.50 -0.03
CA ALA A 446 13.13 3.88 0.20
C ALA A 446 13.81 2.75 0.98
N VAL A 447 14.95 2.27 0.48
CA VAL A 447 15.66 1.15 1.09
C VAL A 447 17.12 1.52 1.38
N PRO A 448 17.74 0.98 2.45
CA PRO A 448 19.11 1.33 2.83
C PRO A 448 20.15 1.16 1.72
N LEU A 449 20.09 0.05 0.98
CA LEU A 449 20.97 -0.22 -0.17
C LEU A 449 20.62 0.58 -1.43
N GLY A 450 19.49 1.28 -1.43
CA GLY A 450 19.03 2.16 -2.48
C GLY A 450 19.52 3.60 -2.31
N ARG A 451 20.54 3.85 -1.48
CA ARG A 451 21.06 5.19 -1.20
C ARG A 451 22.33 5.49 -1.99
N PHE A 452 22.49 6.76 -2.38
CA PHE A 452 23.68 7.27 -3.05
C PHE A 452 24.29 8.43 -2.25
N ALA A 453 25.59 8.38 -1.97
CA ALA A 453 26.33 9.45 -1.30
C ALA A 453 27.17 10.28 -2.28
N TYR A 454 26.92 11.58 -2.33
CA TYR A 454 27.70 12.54 -3.12
C TYR A 454 28.94 13.01 -2.39
N ASP A 455 30.12 12.80 -3.01
CA ASP A 455 31.44 13.25 -2.52
C ASP A 455 31.78 12.81 -1.08
N GLY A 456 31.00 11.87 -0.53
CA GLY A 456 31.10 11.35 0.83
C GLY A 456 31.48 9.87 0.86
N PRO A 457 31.73 9.31 2.07
CA PRO A 457 31.87 7.87 2.20
C PRO A 457 30.56 7.18 1.84
N ALA A 458 30.64 5.95 1.34
CA ALA A 458 29.47 5.14 1.07
C ALA A 458 28.57 4.98 2.32
N PRO A 459 27.23 4.95 2.17
CA PRO A 459 26.33 4.72 3.29
C PRO A 459 26.68 3.41 4.02
N LEU A 460 26.76 3.47 5.35
CA LEU A 460 27.08 2.31 6.17
C LEU A 460 25.84 1.42 6.35
N VAL A 461 25.86 0.23 5.76
CA VAL A 461 24.72 -0.69 5.73
C VAL A 461 25.22 -2.13 5.83
N VAL A 462 24.50 -2.98 6.55
CA VAL A 462 24.62 -4.43 6.45
C VAL A 462 23.55 -4.92 5.48
N GLY A 463 23.95 -5.74 4.53
CA GLY A 463 23.05 -6.30 3.50
C GLY A 463 23.06 -7.83 3.46
N GLY A 464 23.63 -8.49 4.47
CA GLY A 464 23.65 -9.94 4.57
C GLY A 464 24.73 -10.47 5.51
N VAL A 465 24.43 -11.56 6.22
CA VAL A 465 25.35 -12.29 7.10
C VAL A 465 25.41 -13.76 6.66
N GLU A 466 26.60 -14.30 6.45
CA GLU A 466 26.80 -15.67 5.98
C GLU A 466 27.88 -16.42 6.80
N PRO A 467 27.56 -17.59 7.39
CA PRO A 467 26.20 -18.11 7.58
C PRO A 467 25.38 -17.22 8.53
N PRO A 468 24.06 -17.12 8.35
CA PRO A 468 23.17 -16.34 9.24
C PRO A 468 22.99 -17.03 10.60
N ARG A 469 23.43 -18.28 10.74
CA ARG A 469 23.43 -19.02 12.00
C ARG A 469 24.79 -19.65 12.26
N SER A 470 25.34 -19.46 13.45
CA SER A 470 26.62 -20.07 13.80
C SER A 470 26.87 -20.15 15.30
N ARG A 471 27.92 -20.89 15.66
CA ARG A 471 28.40 -21.05 17.04
C ARG A 471 29.39 -19.95 17.41
N GLU A 472 29.50 -19.66 18.70
CA GLU A 472 30.53 -18.77 19.22
C GLU A 472 31.96 -19.20 18.79
N GLY A 473 32.82 -18.22 18.54
CA GLY A 473 34.19 -18.43 18.10
C GLY A 473 34.35 -18.80 16.62
N LYS A 474 33.26 -19.04 15.87
CA LYS A 474 33.30 -19.18 14.41
C LYS A 474 33.37 -17.83 13.72
N GLN A 475 33.83 -17.82 12.47
CA GLN A 475 33.78 -16.62 11.63
C GLN A 475 32.51 -16.62 10.79
N VAL A 476 31.94 -15.44 10.63
CA VAL A 476 30.90 -15.13 9.66
C VAL A 476 31.39 -14.02 8.74
N THR A 477 30.88 -14.02 7.51
CA THR A 477 31.08 -12.98 6.52
C THR A 477 29.89 -12.03 6.58
N VAL A 478 30.17 -10.73 6.68
CA VAL A 478 29.15 -9.67 6.61
C VAL A 478 29.32 -8.93 5.29
N ARG A 479 28.26 -8.88 4.50
CA ARG A 479 28.17 -8.14 3.23
C ARG A 479 27.39 -6.84 3.45
N GLY A 480 27.68 -5.81 2.68
CA GLY A 480 27.00 -4.53 2.82
C GLY A 480 27.67 -3.39 2.07
N SER A 481 27.67 -2.19 2.65
CA SER A 481 28.31 -1.00 2.12
C SER A 481 28.94 -0.15 3.22
N GLY A 482 29.89 0.72 2.85
CA GLY A 482 30.49 1.71 3.76
C GLY A 482 31.54 1.16 4.72
N PHE A 483 32.02 -0.08 4.54
CA PHE A 483 33.05 -0.64 5.41
C PHE A 483 34.41 0.03 5.16
N VAL A 484 35.15 0.28 6.24
CA VAL A 484 36.45 0.96 6.17
C VAL A 484 37.47 0.18 6.98
N ALA A 485 38.54 -0.26 6.32
CA ALA A 485 39.66 -0.94 6.95
C ALA A 485 40.17 -0.18 8.18
N ASP A 486 40.45 -0.93 9.25
CA ASP A 486 40.95 -0.45 10.54
C ASP A 486 40.05 0.55 11.30
N ARG A 487 38.86 0.87 10.78
CA ARG A 487 37.88 1.75 11.44
C ARG A 487 36.51 1.11 11.66
N THR A 488 36.26 -0.03 11.03
CA THR A 488 35.01 -0.77 11.19
C THR A 488 35.04 -1.63 12.45
N THR A 489 34.00 -1.49 13.27
CA THR A 489 33.69 -2.40 14.38
C THR A 489 32.35 -3.07 14.13
N VAL A 490 32.17 -4.31 14.62
CA VAL A 490 30.93 -5.07 14.49
C VAL A 490 30.42 -5.46 15.86
N ARG A 491 29.11 -5.36 16.09
CA ARG A 491 28.45 -5.81 17.32
C ARG A 491 27.32 -6.77 16.98
N PHE A 492 27.17 -7.78 17.83
CA PHE A 492 26.04 -8.70 17.88
C PHE A 492 25.16 -8.19 19.01
N LYS A 493 24.13 -7.40 18.67
CA LYS A 493 23.42 -6.53 19.63
C LYS A 493 24.39 -5.72 20.50
N ASP A 494 24.46 -6.03 21.79
CA ASP A 494 25.27 -5.31 22.77
C ASP A 494 26.71 -5.84 22.87
N THR A 495 27.04 -6.98 22.25
CA THR A 495 28.34 -7.63 22.39
C THR A 495 29.24 -7.31 21.21
N ALA A 496 30.45 -6.82 21.47
CA ALA A 496 31.43 -6.56 20.42
C ALA A 496 31.93 -7.87 19.81
N GLY A 497 31.85 -7.98 18.48
CA GLY A 497 32.55 -9.01 17.72
C GLY A 497 34.06 -8.81 17.80
N THR A 498 34.82 -9.88 17.56
CA THR A 498 36.30 -9.84 17.57
C THR A 498 36.85 -10.27 16.22
N GLY A 499 38.13 -10.01 15.95
CA GLY A 499 38.77 -10.44 14.70
C GLY A 499 38.13 -9.86 13.44
N VAL A 500 37.62 -8.62 13.51
CA VAL A 500 37.03 -7.93 12.35
C VAL A 500 38.10 -7.71 11.28
N MET A 501 37.91 -8.29 10.10
CA MET A 501 38.81 -8.15 8.96
C MET A 501 38.00 -7.63 7.75
N VAL A 502 38.14 -6.35 7.45
CA VAL A 502 37.51 -5.71 6.28
C VAL A 502 38.28 -6.11 5.02
N GLN A 503 37.63 -6.81 4.10
CA GLN A 503 38.23 -7.24 2.83
C GLN A 503 38.03 -6.19 1.73
N SER A 504 36.88 -5.54 1.73
CA SER A 504 36.51 -4.45 0.81
C SER A 504 35.53 -3.50 1.49
N ALA A 505 35.11 -2.44 0.79
CA ALA A 505 34.04 -1.57 1.27
C ALA A 505 32.67 -2.26 1.42
N THR A 506 32.54 -3.49 0.91
CA THR A 506 31.28 -4.26 0.83
C THR A 506 31.35 -5.64 1.49
N GLU A 507 32.52 -6.05 1.99
CA GLU A 507 32.70 -7.36 2.61
C GLU A 507 33.71 -7.30 3.77
N LEU A 508 33.33 -7.89 4.90
CA LEU A 508 34.21 -8.12 6.04
C LEU A 508 33.95 -9.49 6.65
N THR A 509 34.90 -10.00 7.43
CA THR A 509 34.66 -11.15 8.33
C THR A 509 34.76 -10.73 9.79
N VAL A 510 34.02 -11.40 10.66
CA VAL A 510 34.05 -11.18 12.10
C VAL A 510 33.90 -12.51 12.83
N THR A 511 34.57 -12.67 13.96
CA THR A 511 34.38 -13.80 14.86
C THR A 511 33.18 -13.56 15.77
N VAL A 512 32.24 -14.51 15.73
CA VAL A 512 31.04 -14.56 16.56
C VAL A 512 31.44 -14.54 18.04
N PRO A 513 31.06 -13.50 18.81
CA PRO A 513 31.44 -13.39 20.21
C PRO A 513 30.67 -14.40 21.06
N SER A 514 31.07 -14.58 22.32
CA SER A 514 30.33 -15.49 23.21
C SER A 514 28.90 -15.00 23.47
N LYS A 515 27.93 -15.92 23.37
CA LYS A 515 26.47 -15.66 23.44
C LYS A 515 26.04 -15.01 24.77
N GLY A 516 26.76 -15.25 25.87
CA GLY A 516 26.35 -14.77 27.19
C GLY A 516 24.90 -15.17 27.52
N LEU A 517 24.07 -14.21 27.98
CA LEU A 517 22.62 -14.37 28.20
C LEU A 517 21.78 -13.79 27.02
N MET A 518 22.34 -13.72 25.81
CA MET A 518 21.66 -13.09 24.68
C MET A 518 20.45 -13.89 24.18
N PRO A 519 19.45 -13.22 23.56
CA PRO A 519 18.41 -13.91 22.82
C PRO A 519 19.01 -14.83 21.73
N GLU A 520 18.23 -15.81 21.30
CA GLU A 520 18.66 -16.79 20.30
C GLU A 520 19.09 -16.13 18.98
N THR A 521 18.39 -15.06 18.59
CA THR A 521 18.68 -14.24 17.41
C THR A 521 18.91 -12.78 17.82
N VAL A 522 19.89 -12.14 17.18
CA VAL A 522 20.30 -10.75 17.40
C VAL A 522 20.61 -10.04 16.09
N ASP A 523 20.43 -8.73 16.06
CA ASP A 523 20.85 -7.88 14.94
C ASP A 523 22.37 -7.66 14.98
N ILE A 524 23.01 -7.75 13.81
CA ILE A 524 24.40 -7.34 13.61
C ILE A 524 24.45 -5.86 13.23
N THR A 525 25.07 -5.04 14.08
CA THR A 525 25.34 -3.64 13.73
C THR A 525 26.80 -3.44 13.41
N VAL A 526 27.06 -2.71 12.32
CA VAL A 526 28.40 -2.29 11.93
C VAL A 526 28.55 -0.81 12.22
N ALA A 527 29.69 -0.40 12.78
CA ALA A 527 29.98 1.00 13.06
C ALA A 527 31.32 1.43 12.44
N VAL A 528 31.37 2.66 11.94
CA VAL A 528 32.58 3.34 11.46
C VAL A 528 32.66 4.71 12.13
N GLY A 529 33.55 4.84 13.12
CA GLY A 529 33.61 6.04 13.96
C GLY A 529 32.34 6.18 14.82
N VAL A 530 31.58 7.26 14.62
CA VAL A 530 30.33 7.54 15.36
C VAL A 530 29.07 7.06 14.61
N THR A 531 29.22 6.58 13.38
CA THR A 531 28.10 6.14 12.53
C THR A 531 27.88 4.65 12.73
N ALA A 532 26.63 4.23 12.94
CA ALA A 532 26.22 2.82 12.98
C ALA A 532 25.26 2.52 11.82
N SER A 533 25.26 1.28 11.34
CA SER A 533 24.28 0.80 10.36
C SER A 533 22.88 0.77 10.97
N PRO A 534 21.82 0.98 10.17
CA PRO A 534 20.47 0.64 10.59
C PRO A 534 20.33 -0.87 10.80
N THR A 535 19.27 -1.27 11.51
CA THR A 535 18.85 -2.67 11.67
C THR A 535 17.83 -3.07 10.59
N ALA A 536 17.95 -4.27 10.03
CA ALA A 536 17.03 -4.84 9.04
C ALA A 536 17.12 -6.38 9.05
N PRO A 537 16.14 -7.12 8.46
CA PRO A 537 16.17 -8.59 8.48
C PRO A 537 17.47 -9.19 7.89
N GLU A 538 18.14 -8.48 6.98
CA GLU A 538 19.39 -8.93 6.37
C GLU A 538 20.60 -8.94 7.32
N ASP A 539 20.49 -8.33 8.51
CA ASP A 539 21.55 -8.29 9.51
C ASP A 539 21.32 -9.21 10.71
N GLU A 540 20.25 -10.00 10.68
CA GLU A 540 19.94 -10.93 11.75
C GLU A 540 20.92 -12.10 11.81
N PHE A 541 21.29 -12.48 13.03
CA PHE A 541 22.18 -13.60 13.31
C PHE A 541 21.66 -14.47 14.46
N THR A 542 21.52 -15.76 14.21
CA THR A 542 21.13 -16.75 15.23
C THR A 542 22.33 -17.47 15.82
N TYR A 543 22.41 -17.48 17.15
CA TYR A 543 23.37 -18.27 17.90
C TYR A 543 22.94 -19.74 18.03
N GLU A 544 23.68 -20.64 17.39
CA GLU A 544 23.48 -22.08 17.56
C GLU A 544 23.92 -22.56 18.95
N ASP A 545 23.15 -23.50 19.50
CA ASP A 545 23.52 -24.22 20.72
C ASP A 545 24.70 -25.19 20.47
N LEU A 546 25.46 -25.45 21.52
CA LEU A 546 26.70 -26.25 21.50
C LEU A 546 26.49 -27.72 21.09
#